data_AF-A0A329XJJ8-F1
#
_entry.id   AF-A0A329XJJ8-F1
#
_cell.length_a   1.000
_cell.length_b   1.000
_cell.length_c   1.000
_cell.angle_alpha   90.00
_cell.angle_beta   90.00
_cell.angle_gamma   90.00
#
_symmetry.space_group_name_H-M   'P 1'
#
loop_
_entity.id
_entity.type
_entity.pdbx_description
1 polymer ?
#
loop_
_entity_poly.entity_id
_entity_poly.type
_entity_poly.pdbx_seq_one_letter_code
_entity_poly.pdbx_strand_id
1 'polypeptide(L)'
;MTTAGTPDPTGLPGGNDAFRPGARSEADAADYAVRVGITDSADSAPESPHHRRARLARRRRLLTWQGIPATVVAVVGVWMLSVWGLTFAGNHAVVDGSYTTAIGRYRAVERLNPWLEQWRVHYNLGTAQLLDDQLDTAVSELEEALGTAPAAGTVQVKDDEGNVVTILDPESPECLVRVNLYVTHLSLAAQAAEADDADTSEAEQDAAVEAAGECEVPPPPQPDPPQPDPSTSSSEPPTAEPTPSDGSTGTPSAEPTATGQGDSSASPSPSPSPSPTPTDAKRQKLEDRNGDANSTTGSGGGYGRQW
;
A
#
# COMPACT_ATOMS: atom_id res chain seq x y z
N MET A 1 52.04 -60.32 30.76
CA MET A 1 51.85 -60.48 29.31
C MET A 1 50.82 -59.45 28.87
N THR A 2 51.29 -58.55 28.04
CA THR A 2 50.56 -57.49 27.34
C THR A 2 49.48 -58.09 26.44
N THR A 3 48.25 -57.59 26.54
CA THR A 3 47.31 -57.62 25.42
C THR A 3 46.81 -56.21 25.18
N ALA A 4 47.39 -55.59 24.16
CA ALA A 4 46.94 -54.33 23.58
C ALA A 4 45.57 -54.55 22.93
N GLY A 5 44.60 -53.71 23.28
CA GLY A 5 43.33 -53.59 22.56
C GLY A 5 43.50 -52.60 21.41
N THR A 6 43.26 -53.08 20.20
CA THR A 6 43.22 -52.32 18.93
C THR A 6 42.26 -51.13 19.00
N PRO A 7 42.61 -49.94 18.48
CA PRO A 7 41.69 -48.82 18.40
C PRO A 7 40.64 -49.04 17.28
N ASP A 8 39.38 -48.75 17.60
CA ASP A 8 38.25 -48.74 16.68
C ASP A 8 38.39 -47.58 15.65
N PRO A 9 38.23 -47.82 14.33
CA PRO A 9 38.50 -46.85 13.27
C PRO A 9 37.44 -45.74 13.09
N THR A 10 36.46 -45.60 13.99
CA THR A 10 35.34 -44.65 13.80
C THR A 10 35.53 -43.27 14.42
N GLY A 11 36.61 -43.01 15.18
CA GLY A 11 36.95 -41.66 15.67
C GLY A 11 35.89 -40.99 16.56
N LEU A 12 34.91 -41.74 17.05
CA LEU A 12 33.95 -41.29 18.05
C LEU A 12 34.43 -41.76 19.43
N PRO A 13 34.42 -40.90 20.46
CA PRO A 13 34.78 -41.32 21.80
C PRO A 13 33.83 -42.44 22.24
N GLY A 14 34.39 -43.63 22.53
CA GLY A 14 33.66 -44.74 23.09
C GLY A 14 32.87 -44.26 24.30
N GLY A 15 31.55 -44.50 24.30
CA GLY A 15 30.62 -43.95 25.27
C GLY A 15 31.15 -44.12 26.70
N ASN A 16 31.39 -43.00 27.38
CA ASN A 16 32.06 -42.99 28.67
C ASN A 16 31.28 -43.89 29.64
N ASP A 17 31.92 -44.94 30.15
CA ASP A 17 31.29 -45.90 31.10
C ASP A 17 30.66 -45.20 32.32
N ALA A 18 31.07 -43.96 32.60
CA ALA A 18 30.49 -43.06 33.59
C ALA A 18 29.00 -42.68 33.37
N PHE A 19 28.40 -43.01 32.22
CA PHE A 19 26.99 -42.71 31.90
C PHE A 19 26.14 -43.95 31.64
N ARG A 20 26.64 -45.16 31.91
CA ARG A 20 25.80 -46.36 31.89
C ARG A 20 24.77 -46.31 33.04
N PRO A 21 23.51 -46.76 32.82
CA PRO A 21 22.53 -46.88 33.90
C PRO A 21 23.09 -47.76 35.02
N GLY A 22 23.16 -47.24 36.25
CA GLY A 22 23.74 -47.93 37.42
C GLY A 22 25.26 -47.81 37.58
N ALA A 23 25.97 -47.06 36.72
CA ALA A 23 27.42 -46.88 36.81
C ALA A 23 27.89 -45.93 37.92
N ARG A 24 26.95 -45.24 38.58
CA ARG A 24 27.19 -44.43 39.78
C ARG A 24 26.33 -45.00 40.89
N SER A 25 26.90 -45.14 42.08
CA SER A 25 26.10 -45.56 43.22
C SER A 25 25.01 -44.52 43.50
N GLU A 26 23.89 -44.94 44.09
CA GLU A 26 22.84 -44.01 44.52
C GLU A 26 23.41 -42.95 45.49
N ALA A 27 24.45 -43.32 46.27
CA ALA A 27 25.18 -42.40 47.13
C ALA A 27 25.98 -41.34 46.33
N ASP A 28 26.63 -41.72 45.24
CA ASP A 28 27.36 -40.76 44.37
C ASP A 28 26.40 -39.86 43.59
N ALA A 29 25.24 -40.40 43.18
CA ALA A 29 24.18 -39.64 42.56
C ALA A 29 23.55 -38.64 43.55
N ALA A 30 23.34 -39.06 44.80
CA ALA A 30 22.86 -38.20 45.87
C ALA A 30 23.89 -37.13 46.25
N ASP A 31 25.18 -37.47 46.37
CA ASP A 31 26.25 -36.50 46.67
C ASP A 31 26.43 -35.49 45.53
N TYR A 32 26.34 -35.94 44.28
CA TYR A 32 26.30 -35.05 43.12
C TYR A 32 25.09 -34.11 43.19
N ALA A 33 23.88 -34.65 43.44
CA ALA A 33 22.66 -33.87 43.56
C ALA A 33 22.72 -32.82 44.69
N VAL A 34 23.32 -33.16 45.84
CA VAL A 34 23.60 -32.21 46.92
C VAL A 34 24.55 -31.11 46.44
N ARG A 35 25.63 -31.49 45.75
CA ARG A 35 26.66 -30.56 45.26
C ARG A 35 26.15 -29.61 44.18
N VAL A 36 25.22 -30.06 43.34
CA VAL A 36 24.57 -29.23 42.31
C VAL A 36 23.27 -28.56 42.78
N GLY A 37 22.85 -28.81 44.03
CA GLY A 37 21.68 -28.18 44.63
C GLY A 37 20.33 -28.68 44.09
N ILE A 38 20.28 -29.91 43.57
CA ILE A 38 19.08 -30.59 43.04
C ILE A 38 18.61 -31.65 44.04
N THR A 39 18.55 -31.32 45.33
CA THR A 39 17.85 -32.17 46.31
C THR A 39 16.57 -31.49 46.73
N ASP A 40 15.49 -32.27 46.79
CA ASP A 40 14.22 -31.85 47.40
C ASP A 40 14.35 -31.96 48.93
N SER A 41 15.30 -31.20 49.49
CA SER A 41 15.44 -31.08 50.94
C SER A 41 14.38 -30.09 51.41
N ALA A 42 13.24 -30.64 51.82
CA ALA A 42 12.14 -29.93 52.48
C ALA A 42 12.49 -29.46 53.91
N ASP A 43 13.76 -29.09 54.18
CA ASP A 43 14.16 -28.35 55.37
C ASP A 43 14.44 -26.91 54.97
N SER A 44 13.43 -26.07 55.14
CA SER A 44 13.51 -24.63 54.91
C SER A 44 14.24 -23.94 56.08
N ALA A 45 15.54 -24.23 56.20
CA ALA A 45 16.42 -23.40 57.02
C ALA A 45 16.33 -21.95 56.51
N PRO A 46 16.13 -20.95 57.39
CA PRO A 46 16.02 -19.56 56.98
C PRO A 46 17.33 -19.16 56.30
N GLU A 47 17.21 -18.85 55.02
CA GLU A 47 18.37 -18.61 54.19
C GLU A 47 19.25 -17.49 54.75
N SER A 48 20.56 -17.74 54.81
CA SER A 48 21.49 -16.75 55.32
C SER A 48 21.41 -15.44 54.53
N PRO A 49 21.44 -14.27 55.20
CA PRO A 49 21.25 -12.97 54.55
C PRO A 49 22.29 -12.68 53.46
N HIS A 50 23.48 -13.28 53.55
CA HIS A 50 24.53 -13.15 52.54
C HIS A 50 24.21 -13.90 51.24
N HIS A 51 23.61 -15.10 51.31
CA HIS A 51 23.23 -15.87 50.12
C HIS A 51 22.05 -15.20 49.39
N ARG A 52 21.10 -14.66 50.15
CA ARG A 52 19.98 -13.87 49.61
C ARG A 52 20.48 -12.64 48.85
N ARG A 53 21.44 -11.90 49.41
CA ARG A 53 22.05 -10.73 48.76
C ARG A 53 22.79 -11.11 47.47
N ALA A 54 23.56 -12.20 47.47
CA ALA A 54 24.31 -12.65 46.30
C ALA A 54 23.40 -13.07 45.13
N ARG A 55 22.29 -13.76 45.40
CA ARG A 55 21.31 -14.11 44.35
C ARG A 55 20.55 -12.89 43.82
N LEU A 56 20.14 -11.98 44.72
CA LEU A 56 19.46 -10.75 44.32
C LEU A 56 20.38 -9.86 43.49
N ALA A 57 21.67 -9.75 43.80
CA ALA A 57 22.63 -8.99 43.01
C ALA A 57 22.80 -9.57 41.59
N ARG A 58 22.87 -10.90 41.43
CA ARG A 58 22.93 -11.55 40.11
C ARG A 58 21.64 -11.35 39.32
N ARG A 59 20.46 -11.49 39.96
CA ARG A 59 19.16 -11.22 39.32
C ARG A 59 19.02 -9.75 38.91
N ARG A 60 19.45 -8.82 39.75
CA ARG A 60 19.44 -7.38 39.42
C ARG A 60 20.32 -7.09 38.22
N ARG A 61 21.53 -7.67 38.19
CA ARG A 61 22.46 -7.52 37.07
C ARG A 61 21.87 -8.07 35.75
N LEU A 62 21.23 -9.24 35.80
CA LEU A 62 20.54 -9.83 34.63
C LEU A 62 19.36 -8.97 34.15
N LEU A 63 18.52 -8.46 35.06
CA LEU A 63 17.39 -7.58 34.71
C LEU A 63 17.86 -6.23 34.14
N THR A 64 18.97 -5.67 34.63
CA THR A 64 19.50 -4.40 34.10
C THR A 64 20.19 -4.57 32.75
N TRP A 65 20.92 -5.67 32.54
CA TRP A 65 21.68 -5.88 31.30
C TRP A 65 20.85 -6.50 30.18
N GLN A 66 19.84 -7.32 30.48
CA GLN A 66 19.00 -7.97 29.48
C GLN A 66 17.55 -7.48 29.51
N GLY A 67 17.02 -7.12 30.69
CA GLY A 67 15.63 -6.66 30.81
C GLY A 67 15.40 -5.30 30.18
N ILE A 68 16.28 -4.31 30.41
CA ILE A 68 16.12 -2.97 29.83
C ILE A 68 16.20 -3.01 28.29
N PRO A 69 17.23 -3.62 27.65
CA PRO A 69 17.27 -3.74 26.20
C PRO A 69 16.07 -4.50 25.64
N ALA A 70 15.63 -5.59 26.28
CA ALA A 70 14.46 -6.34 25.85
C ALA A 70 13.18 -5.49 25.90
N THR A 71 12.98 -4.67 26.95
CA THR A 71 11.83 -3.76 27.04
C THR A 71 11.86 -2.69 25.96
N VAL A 72 13.03 -2.11 25.65
CA VAL A 72 13.16 -1.10 24.59
C VAL A 72 12.81 -1.72 23.24
N VAL A 73 13.33 -2.91 22.92
CA VAL A 73 13.00 -3.62 21.69
C VAL A 73 11.50 -3.94 21.61
N ALA A 74 10.88 -4.37 22.71
CA ALA A 74 9.44 -4.62 22.73
C ALA A 74 8.62 -3.34 22.48
N VAL A 75 8.99 -2.22 23.10
CA VAL A 75 8.32 -0.92 22.88
C VAL A 75 8.46 -0.47 21.43
N VAL A 76 9.68 -0.53 20.87
CA VAL A 76 9.92 -0.18 19.47
C VAL A 76 9.15 -1.12 18.53
N GLY A 77 9.10 -2.43 18.83
CA GLY A 77 8.33 -3.41 18.05
C GLY A 77 6.84 -3.11 18.04
N VAL A 78 6.25 -2.80 19.20
CA VAL A 78 4.84 -2.38 19.31
C VAL A 78 4.59 -1.07 18.56
N TRP A 79 5.51 -0.11 18.67
CA TRP A 79 5.43 1.15 17.94
C TRP A 79 5.48 0.95 16.42
N MET A 80 6.44 0.19 15.92
CA MET A 80 6.55 -0.16 14.48
C MET A 80 5.29 -0.86 13.97
N LEU A 81 4.79 -1.85 14.72
CA LEU A 81 3.54 -2.55 14.36
C LEU A 81 2.33 -1.61 14.35
N SER A 82 2.30 -0.62 15.25
CA SER A 82 1.23 0.38 15.30
C SER A 82 1.27 1.30 14.08
N VAL A 83 2.45 1.83 13.74
CA VAL A 83 2.64 2.67 12.54
C VAL A 83 2.29 1.87 11.28
N TRP A 84 2.85 0.68 11.12
CA TRP A 84 2.57 -0.19 9.97
C TRP A 84 1.09 -0.54 9.84
N GLY A 85 0.44 -0.94 10.95
CA GLY A 85 -0.98 -1.28 10.95
C GLY A 85 -1.89 -0.10 10.63
N LEU A 86 -1.56 1.10 11.09
CA LEU A 86 -2.30 2.33 10.75
C LEU A 86 -2.13 2.71 9.27
N THR A 87 -0.90 2.64 8.74
CA THR A 87 -0.66 2.88 7.30
C THR A 87 -1.40 1.88 6.44
N PHE A 88 -1.35 0.59 6.78
CA PHE A 88 -2.09 -0.45 6.06
C PHE A 88 -3.60 -0.21 6.09
N ALA A 89 -4.15 0.10 7.27
CA ALA A 89 -5.57 0.43 7.40
C ALA A 89 -5.95 1.70 6.61
N GLY A 90 -5.06 2.69 6.53
CA GLY A 90 -5.23 3.87 5.70
C GLY A 90 -5.30 3.52 4.21
N ASN A 91 -4.34 2.75 3.71
CA ASN A 91 -4.31 2.34 2.30
C ASN A 91 -5.53 1.50 1.93
N HIS A 92 -5.95 0.57 2.80
CA HIS A 92 -7.16 -0.21 2.59
C HIS A 92 -8.40 0.70 2.54
N ALA A 93 -8.48 1.69 3.43
CA ALA A 93 -9.56 2.66 3.43
C ALA A 93 -9.60 3.52 2.16
N VAL A 94 -8.44 3.85 1.58
CA VAL A 94 -8.33 4.52 0.27
C VAL A 94 -8.92 3.64 -0.83
N VAL A 95 -8.51 2.38 -0.91
CA VAL A 95 -9.02 1.41 -1.91
C VAL A 95 -10.53 1.19 -1.78
N ASP A 96 -11.07 1.24 -0.56
CA ASP A 96 -12.51 1.15 -0.30
C ASP A 96 -13.27 2.46 -0.61
N GLY A 97 -12.59 3.53 -1.04
CA GLY A 97 -13.17 4.85 -1.28
C GLY A 97 -13.54 5.63 -0.01
N SER A 98 -13.08 5.19 1.16
CA SER A 98 -13.39 5.78 2.47
C SER A 98 -12.33 6.80 2.92
N TYR A 99 -12.15 7.88 2.16
CA TYR A 99 -11.04 8.82 2.31
C TYR A 99 -10.99 9.53 3.66
N THR A 100 -12.12 9.95 4.21
CA THR A 100 -12.19 10.51 5.58
C THR A 100 -11.63 9.54 6.64
N THR A 101 -11.85 8.24 6.48
CA THR A 101 -11.28 7.21 7.35
C THR A 101 -9.78 7.09 7.12
N ALA A 102 -9.33 7.07 5.86
CA ALA A 102 -7.92 7.03 5.51
C ALA A 102 -7.14 8.21 6.11
N ILE A 103 -7.64 9.44 5.94
CA ILE A 103 -7.08 10.66 6.52
C ILE A 103 -6.95 10.54 8.04
N GLY A 104 -7.98 10.02 8.72
CA GLY A 104 -7.93 9.79 10.16
C GLY A 104 -6.83 8.81 10.60
N ARG A 105 -6.56 7.78 9.78
CA ARG A 105 -5.45 6.82 10.02
C ARG A 105 -4.09 7.46 9.74
N TYR A 106 -3.93 8.18 8.64
CA TYR A 106 -2.66 8.84 8.30
C TYR A 106 -2.30 9.97 9.27
N ARG A 107 -3.25 10.78 9.74
CA ARG A 107 -3.00 11.74 10.85
C ARG A 107 -2.59 11.06 12.16
N ALA A 108 -2.99 9.80 12.37
CA ALA A 108 -2.50 9.03 13.51
C ALA A 108 -1.06 8.55 13.28
N VAL A 109 -0.71 8.16 12.06
CA VAL A 109 0.67 7.82 11.67
C VAL A 109 1.59 9.03 11.83
N GLU A 110 1.19 10.20 11.33
CA GLU A 110 1.91 11.47 11.44
C GLU A 110 2.29 11.79 12.89
N ARG A 111 1.32 11.72 13.81
CA ARG A 111 1.56 11.94 15.25
C ARG A 111 2.45 10.89 15.90
N LEU A 112 2.47 9.66 15.38
CA LEU A 112 3.24 8.56 15.92
C LEU A 112 4.63 8.45 15.30
N ASN A 113 4.87 9.03 14.12
CA ASN A 113 6.09 8.85 13.36
C ASN A 113 6.96 10.12 13.33
N PRO A 114 7.85 10.32 14.31
CA PRO A 114 8.66 11.53 14.37
C PRO A 114 9.85 11.56 13.40
N TRP A 115 10.17 10.47 12.70
CA TRP A 115 11.44 10.40 11.96
C TRP A 115 11.52 9.50 10.71
N LEU A 116 10.66 8.48 10.54
CA LEU A 116 10.82 7.52 9.45
C LEU A 116 10.05 7.96 8.22
N GLU A 117 10.70 7.98 7.06
CA GLU A 117 10.03 8.15 5.76
C GLU A 117 9.01 9.30 5.76
N GLN A 118 9.40 10.47 6.27
CA GLN A 118 8.48 11.61 6.48
C GLN A 118 7.73 11.97 5.21
N TRP A 119 8.41 11.92 4.06
CA TRP A 119 7.77 12.14 2.77
C TRP A 119 6.59 11.21 2.53
N ARG A 120 6.64 9.93 2.94
CA ARG A 120 5.53 8.97 2.77
C ARG A 120 4.35 9.30 3.66
N VAL A 121 4.61 9.77 4.88
CA VAL A 121 3.56 10.14 5.83
C VAL A 121 2.72 11.26 5.24
N HIS A 122 3.39 12.34 4.82
CA HIS A 122 2.74 13.51 4.23
C HIS A 122 2.18 13.22 2.84
N TYR A 123 2.88 12.43 2.01
CA TYR A 123 2.39 11.99 0.71
C TYR A 123 1.08 11.20 0.82
N ASN A 124 1.01 10.22 1.71
CA ASN A 124 -0.19 9.41 1.91
C ASN A 124 -1.35 10.26 2.44
N LEU A 125 -1.08 11.17 3.39
CA LEU A 125 -2.08 12.06 3.96
C LEU A 125 -2.60 13.06 2.93
N GLY A 126 -1.71 13.76 2.23
CA GLY A 126 -2.06 14.71 1.16
C GLY A 126 -2.79 14.05 0.00
N THR A 127 -2.38 12.84 -0.41
CA THR A 127 -3.09 12.09 -1.46
C THR A 127 -4.49 11.69 -1.02
N ALA A 128 -4.67 11.27 0.23
CA ALA A 128 -6.00 10.97 0.76
C ALA A 128 -6.89 12.23 0.86
N GLN A 129 -6.31 13.40 1.18
CA GLN A 129 -7.01 14.67 1.20
C GLN A 129 -7.41 15.14 -0.20
N LEU A 130 -6.53 15.00 -1.19
CA LEU A 130 -6.83 15.23 -2.60
C LEU A 130 -7.99 14.35 -3.07
N LEU A 131 -7.98 13.07 -2.70
CA LEU A 131 -9.08 12.16 -2.99
C LEU A 131 -10.37 12.57 -2.23
N ASP A 132 -10.29 13.18 -1.06
CA ASP A 132 -11.46 13.70 -0.34
C ASP A 132 -11.86 15.13 -0.76
N ASP A 133 -11.23 15.68 -1.81
CA ASP A 133 -11.44 17.05 -2.31
C ASP A 133 -11.09 18.18 -1.31
N GLN A 134 -10.25 17.86 -0.31
CA GLN A 134 -9.67 18.82 0.62
C GLN A 134 -8.39 19.44 0.03
N LEU A 135 -8.54 20.16 -1.08
CA LEU A 135 -7.42 20.54 -1.95
C LEU A 135 -6.37 21.43 -1.28
N ASP A 136 -6.77 22.47 -0.52
CA ASP A 136 -5.82 23.36 0.15
C ASP A 136 -4.94 22.61 1.17
N THR A 137 -5.54 21.67 1.90
CA THR A 137 -4.78 20.86 2.86
C THR A 137 -3.87 19.89 2.12
N ALA A 138 -4.34 19.34 1.00
CA ALA A 138 -3.55 18.43 0.18
C ALA A 138 -2.30 19.11 -0.39
N VAL A 139 -2.40 20.38 -0.84
CA VAL A 139 -1.23 21.17 -1.26
C VAL A 139 -0.20 21.23 -0.14
N SER A 140 -0.59 21.69 1.04
CA SER A 140 0.31 21.84 2.19
C SER A 140 1.02 20.53 2.55
N GLU A 141 0.28 19.41 2.59
CA GLU A 141 0.86 18.10 2.92
C GLU A 141 1.79 17.60 1.81
N LEU A 142 1.43 17.79 0.54
CA LEU A 142 2.27 17.35 -0.58
C LEU A 142 3.54 18.21 -0.72
N GLU A 143 3.51 19.49 -0.37
CA GLU A 143 4.70 20.34 -0.28
C GLU A 143 5.64 19.88 0.85
N GLU A 144 5.11 19.55 2.03
CA GLU A 144 5.91 18.96 3.13
C GLU A 144 6.51 17.61 2.73
N ALA A 145 5.76 16.80 1.98
CA ALA A 145 6.25 15.56 1.40
C ALA A 145 7.41 15.82 0.44
N LEU A 146 7.27 16.81 -0.46
CA LEU A 146 8.29 17.15 -1.46
C LEU A 146 9.58 17.61 -0.81
N GLY A 147 9.50 18.39 0.28
CA GLY A 147 10.66 18.87 1.02
C GLY A 147 11.51 17.77 1.67
N THR A 148 10.96 16.57 1.85
CA THR A 148 11.67 15.41 2.45
C THR A 148 11.81 14.21 1.52
N ALA A 149 11.28 14.30 0.29
CA ALA A 149 11.33 13.23 -0.69
C ALA A 149 12.76 13.05 -1.23
N PRO A 150 13.24 11.80 -1.37
CA PRO A 150 14.46 11.52 -2.11
C PRO A 150 14.37 12.02 -3.56
N ALA A 151 15.41 12.72 -4.00
CA ALA A 151 15.48 13.27 -5.36
C ALA A 151 15.42 12.20 -6.44
N ALA A 152 14.79 12.52 -7.57
CA ALA A 152 14.64 11.63 -8.70
C ALA A 152 15.98 11.29 -9.35
N GLY A 153 16.19 10.00 -9.62
CA GLY A 153 17.23 9.56 -10.56
C GLY A 153 16.78 9.76 -12.01
N THR A 154 17.67 9.51 -12.97
CA THR A 154 17.32 9.51 -14.39
C THR A 154 17.23 8.08 -14.93
N VAL A 155 16.26 7.85 -15.81
CA VAL A 155 16.03 6.58 -16.51
C VAL A 155 15.96 6.81 -18.01
N GLN A 156 16.35 5.80 -18.78
CA GLN A 156 16.26 5.83 -20.23
C GLN A 156 14.97 5.15 -20.67
N VAL A 157 14.09 5.91 -21.31
CA VAL A 157 12.82 5.44 -21.86
C VAL A 157 12.85 5.58 -23.38
N LYS A 158 12.14 4.70 -24.08
CA LYS A 158 11.94 4.86 -25.52
C LYS A 158 10.70 5.69 -25.75
N ASP A 159 10.83 6.76 -26.53
CA ASP A 159 9.68 7.53 -27.01
C ASP A 159 8.88 6.74 -28.05
N ASP A 160 7.74 7.29 -28.47
CA ASP A 160 6.86 6.72 -29.49
C ASP A 160 7.56 6.55 -30.85
N GLU A 161 8.55 7.39 -31.12
CA GLU A 161 9.41 7.33 -32.30
C GLU A 161 10.54 6.29 -32.21
N GLY A 162 10.69 5.63 -31.05
CA GLY A 162 11.69 4.60 -30.78
C GLY A 162 13.09 5.11 -30.44
N ASN A 163 13.27 6.42 -30.26
CA ASN A 163 14.49 7.02 -29.75
C ASN A 163 14.60 6.81 -28.24
N VAL A 164 15.83 6.73 -27.74
CA VAL A 164 16.10 6.61 -26.31
C VAL A 164 16.27 8.02 -25.74
N VAL A 165 15.33 8.42 -24.88
CA VAL A 165 15.33 9.71 -24.18
C VAL A 165 15.65 9.46 -22.71
N THR A 166 16.39 10.38 -22.10
CA THR A 166 16.68 10.34 -20.65
C THR A 166 15.70 11.25 -19.94
N ILE A 167 14.86 10.66 -19.09
CA ILE A 167 13.85 11.37 -18.29
C ILE A 167 14.12 11.15 -16.79
N LEU A 168 13.51 11.95 -15.92
CA LEU A 168 13.46 11.64 -14.49
C LEU A 168 12.63 10.37 -14.27
N ASP A 169 13.06 9.55 -13.32
CA ASP A 169 12.36 8.32 -12.95
C ASP A 169 10.93 8.64 -12.45
N PRO A 170 9.88 8.26 -13.20
CA PRO A 170 8.49 8.54 -12.82
C PRO A 170 8.06 7.85 -11.53
N GLU A 171 8.75 6.77 -11.15
CA GLU A 171 8.49 5.99 -9.93
C GLU A 171 9.32 6.50 -8.74
N SER A 172 10.13 7.54 -8.93
CA SER A 172 10.88 8.16 -7.85
C SER A 172 9.97 8.90 -6.85
N PRO A 173 10.34 8.97 -5.56
CA PRO A 173 9.56 9.69 -4.56
C PRO A 173 9.26 11.14 -4.92
N GLU A 174 10.26 11.88 -5.42
CA GLU A 174 10.09 13.26 -5.88
C GLU A 174 9.02 13.37 -6.97
N CYS A 175 9.10 12.56 -8.03
CA CYS A 175 8.12 12.62 -9.11
C CYS A 175 6.73 12.13 -8.70
N LEU A 176 6.64 11.13 -7.80
CA LEU A 176 5.35 10.72 -7.25
C LEU A 176 4.66 11.86 -6.51
N VAL A 177 5.39 12.61 -5.68
CA VAL A 177 4.85 13.76 -4.95
C VAL A 177 4.47 14.88 -5.91
N ARG A 178 5.39 15.29 -6.80
CA ARG A 178 5.18 16.37 -7.78
C ARG A 178 3.96 16.14 -8.67
N VAL A 179 3.74 14.92 -9.16
CA VAL A 179 2.56 14.61 -9.98
C VAL A 179 1.26 14.72 -9.16
N ASN A 180 1.26 14.38 -7.87
CA ASN A 180 0.07 14.58 -7.02
C ASN A 180 -0.17 16.07 -6.75
N LEU A 181 0.90 16.85 -6.55
CA LEU A 181 0.81 18.29 -6.37
C LEU A 181 0.28 18.98 -7.64
N TYR A 182 0.82 18.63 -8.82
CA TYR A 182 0.31 19.03 -10.14
C TYR A 182 -1.20 18.78 -10.27
N VAL A 183 -1.61 17.55 -9.96
CA VAL A 183 -3.01 17.14 -10.00
C VAL A 183 -3.88 17.94 -9.04
N THR A 184 -3.36 18.30 -7.86
CA THR A 184 -4.07 19.07 -6.84
C THR A 184 -4.33 20.50 -7.33
N HIS A 185 -3.30 21.16 -7.87
CA HIS A 185 -3.43 22.48 -8.47
C HIS A 185 -4.38 22.50 -9.69
N LEU A 186 -4.36 21.47 -10.53
CA LEU A 186 -5.38 21.34 -11.60
C LEU A 186 -6.81 21.25 -11.06
N SER A 187 -7.01 20.58 -9.91
CA SER A 187 -8.32 20.51 -9.28
C SER A 187 -8.72 21.87 -8.69
N LEU A 188 -7.79 22.62 -8.09
CA LEU A 188 -8.03 23.99 -7.62
C LEU A 188 -8.39 24.94 -8.77
N ALA A 189 -7.65 24.84 -9.88
CA ALA A 189 -7.94 25.60 -11.10
C ALA A 189 -9.35 25.33 -11.64
N ALA A 190 -9.79 24.07 -11.61
CA ALA A 190 -11.14 23.69 -12.02
C ALA A 190 -12.20 24.26 -11.07
N GLN A 191 -11.99 24.17 -9.74
CA GLN A 191 -12.90 24.76 -8.76
C GLN A 191 -13.01 26.29 -8.92
N ALA A 192 -11.89 26.98 -9.18
CA ALA A 192 -11.88 28.41 -9.45
C ALA A 192 -12.61 28.76 -10.75
N ALA A 193 -12.45 27.97 -11.81
CA ALA A 193 -13.18 28.16 -13.07
C ALA A 193 -14.70 27.97 -12.89
N GLU A 194 -15.12 26.97 -12.11
CA GLU A 194 -16.53 26.76 -11.75
C GLU A 194 -17.11 27.92 -10.92
N ALA A 195 -16.27 28.59 -10.13
CA ALA A 195 -16.61 29.79 -9.37
C ALA A 195 -16.56 31.10 -10.19
N ASP A 196 -16.31 31.02 -11.51
CA ASP A 196 -16.11 32.17 -12.40
C ASP A 196 -14.94 33.08 -11.98
N ASP A 197 -13.93 32.52 -11.31
CA ASP A 197 -12.69 33.19 -10.90
C ASP A 197 -11.53 32.81 -11.85
N ALA A 198 -11.47 33.48 -12.99
CA ALA A 198 -10.48 33.21 -14.04
C ALA A 198 -9.03 33.49 -13.59
N ASP A 199 -8.81 34.54 -12.79
CA ASP A 199 -7.47 34.94 -12.34
C ASP A 199 -6.88 33.85 -11.41
N THR A 200 -7.67 33.34 -10.46
CA THR A 200 -7.26 32.23 -9.60
C THR A 200 -7.10 30.94 -10.41
N SER A 201 -7.98 30.67 -11.38
CA SER A 201 -7.88 29.48 -12.23
C SER A 201 -6.59 29.45 -13.06
N GLU A 202 -6.17 30.59 -13.60
CA GLU A 202 -4.90 30.73 -14.33
C GLU A 202 -3.70 30.57 -13.40
N ALA A 203 -3.73 31.21 -12.22
CA ALA A 203 -2.66 31.09 -11.23
C ALA A 203 -2.44 29.63 -10.76
N GLU A 204 -3.53 28.87 -10.57
CA GLU A 204 -3.46 27.47 -10.20
C GLU A 204 -2.97 26.57 -11.35
N GLN A 205 -3.25 26.92 -12.61
CA GLN A 205 -2.66 26.22 -13.76
C GLN A 205 -1.15 26.43 -13.84
N ASP A 206 -0.68 27.66 -13.60
CA ASP A 206 0.75 27.97 -13.54
C ASP A 206 1.42 27.24 -12.36
N ALA A 207 0.78 27.22 -11.19
CA ALA A 207 1.25 26.47 -10.02
C ALA A 207 1.29 24.96 -10.29
N ALA A 208 0.34 24.42 -11.06
CA ALA A 208 0.39 23.03 -11.50
C ALA A 208 1.67 22.79 -12.32
N VAL A 209 1.92 23.59 -13.37
CA VAL A 209 3.12 23.45 -14.20
C VAL A 209 4.40 23.55 -13.39
N GLU A 210 4.47 24.47 -12.42
CA GLU A 210 5.59 24.57 -11.48
C GLU A 210 5.74 23.30 -10.62
N ALA A 211 4.64 22.77 -10.09
CA ALA A 211 4.62 21.57 -9.29
C ALA A 211 5.09 20.32 -10.06
N ALA A 212 4.80 20.24 -11.37
CA ALA A 212 5.32 19.16 -12.22
C ALA A 212 6.85 19.19 -12.31
N GLY A 213 7.43 20.39 -12.48
CA GLY A 213 8.86 20.58 -12.72
C GLY A 213 9.39 19.71 -13.87
N GLU A 214 10.54 19.05 -13.70
CA GLU A 214 11.09 18.15 -14.72
C GLU A 214 10.48 16.73 -14.71
N CYS A 215 9.50 16.45 -13.85
CA CYS A 215 8.84 15.15 -13.84
C CYS A 215 7.77 15.08 -14.92
N GLU A 216 7.73 13.96 -15.65
CA GLU A 216 6.67 13.68 -16.61
C GLU A 216 5.32 13.62 -15.87
N VAL A 217 4.41 14.53 -16.20
CA VAL A 217 3.05 14.55 -15.68
C VAL A 217 2.08 14.08 -16.75
N PRO A 218 0.98 13.37 -16.38
CA PRO A 218 -0.06 13.06 -17.34
C PRO A 218 -0.62 14.37 -17.93
N PRO A 219 -0.88 14.42 -19.24
CA PRO A 219 -1.39 15.63 -19.88
C PRO A 219 -2.68 16.08 -19.19
N PRO A 220 -2.92 17.41 -19.06
CA PRO A 220 -4.15 17.90 -18.47
C PRO A 220 -5.35 17.36 -19.26
N PRO A 221 -6.45 16.95 -18.59
CA PRO A 221 -7.63 16.49 -19.30
C PRO A 221 -8.12 17.63 -20.18
N GLN A 222 -8.07 17.41 -21.50
CA GLN A 222 -8.64 18.37 -22.42
C GLN A 222 -10.16 18.39 -22.22
N PRO A 223 -10.80 19.56 -22.16
CA PRO A 223 -12.25 19.62 -22.27
C PRO A 223 -12.64 18.97 -23.60
N ASP A 224 -13.45 17.91 -23.55
CA ASP A 224 -13.97 17.28 -24.76
C ASP A 224 -14.58 18.37 -25.66
N PRO A 225 -14.17 18.47 -26.94
CA PRO A 225 -14.83 19.41 -27.85
C PRO A 225 -16.32 19.07 -27.88
N PRO A 226 -17.22 20.06 -27.86
CA PRO A 226 -18.66 19.80 -27.87
C PRO A 226 -18.98 18.89 -29.04
N GLN A 227 -19.43 17.67 -28.72
CA GLN A 227 -19.78 16.66 -29.72
C GLN A 227 -20.85 17.29 -30.63
N PRO A 228 -20.61 17.41 -31.95
CA PRO A 228 -21.63 17.95 -32.83
C PRO A 228 -22.85 17.02 -32.78
N ASP A 229 -24.01 17.60 -32.47
CA ASP A 229 -25.30 16.93 -32.54
C ASP A 229 -25.41 16.18 -33.89
N PRO A 230 -25.75 14.88 -33.91
CA PRO A 230 -25.96 14.14 -35.15
C PRO A 230 -27.34 14.51 -35.70
N SER A 231 -27.51 15.75 -36.15
CA SER A 231 -28.76 16.25 -36.74
C SER A 231 -28.52 17.37 -37.74
N THR A 232 -27.51 17.23 -38.60
CA THR A 232 -27.50 17.91 -39.90
C THR A 232 -26.97 16.98 -40.98
N SER A 233 -27.77 15.96 -41.32
CA SER A 233 -27.59 15.26 -42.60
C SER A 233 -27.95 16.25 -43.71
N SER A 234 -26.95 16.56 -44.54
CA SER A 234 -27.03 17.39 -45.73
C SER A 234 -28.26 17.08 -46.58
N SER A 235 -29.07 18.10 -46.84
CA SER A 235 -30.06 18.09 -47.91
C SER A 235 -29.39 18.61 -49.19
N GLU A 236 -29.12 17.72 -50.14
CA GLU A 236 -29.00 18.09 -51.56
C GLU A 236 -29.99 17.26 -52.38
N PRO A 237 -30.81 17.89 -53.25
CA PRO A 237 -31.85 17.19 -53.99
C PRO A 237 -31.34 16.75 -55.38
N PRO A 238 -31.88 15.65 -55.93
CA PRO A 238 -32.06 15.54 -57.37
C PRO A 238 -33.54 15.51 -57.76
N THR A 239 -33.82 16.27 -58.82
CA THR A 239 -35.12 16.52 -59.44
C THR A 239 -35.56 15.39 -60.39
N ALA A 240 -36.87 15.13 -60.43
CA ALA A 240 -37.72 14.51 -61.49
C ALA A 240 -37.55 12.99 -61.76
N GLU A 241 -38.56 12.13 -61.99
CA GLU A 241 -40.05 12.13 -61.99
C GLU A 241 -40.50 10.63 -62.17
N PRO A 242 -41.78 10.21 -62.38
CA PRO A 242 -42.41 9.20 -61.53
C PRO A 242 -42.83 7.88 -62.24
N THR A 243 -43.15 6.85 -61.46
CA THR A 243 -44.00 5.74 -61.91
C THR A 243 -44.91 5.28 -60.76
N PRO A 244 -46.25 5.31 -60.90
CA PRO A 244 -47.16 4.79 -59.88
C PRO A 244 -47.74 3.43 -60.30
N SER A 245 -47.89 2.52 -59.33
CA SER A 245 -48.81 1.37 -59.36
C SER A 245 -48.91 0.87 -57.92
N ASP A 246 -49.98 1.22 -57.22
CA ASP A 246 -51.24 0.46 -57.10
C ASP A 246 -51.16 -0.68 -56.08
N GLY A 247 -52.10 -0.66 -55.13
CA GLY A 247 -52.68 -1.89 -54.61
C GLY A 247 -52.60 -2.14 -53.09
N SER A 248 -53.68 -1.74 -52.41
CA SER A 248 -54.47 -2.60 -51.49
C SER A 248 -53.88 -2.99 -50.12
N THR A 249 -54.31 -2.35 -49.02
CA THR A 249 -55.46 -2.71 -48.14
C THR A 249 -55.33 -4.04 -47.37
N GLY A 250 -55.38 -3.97 -46.03
CA GLY A 250 -55.63 -5.13 -45.17
C GLY A 250 -55.41 -4.88 -43.66
N THR A 251 -56.39 -4.30 -42.98
CA THR A 251 -56.58 -4.27 -41.50
C THR A 251 -57.51 -5.46 -41.11
N PRO A 252 -57.78 -5.82 -39.83
CA PRO A 252 -56.97 -6.18 -38.64
C PRO A 252 -57.39 -7.58 -38.06
N SER A 253 -57.05 -7.82 -36.78
CA SER A 253 -57.67 -8.78 -35.81
C SER A 253 -57.12 -10.22 -35.82
N ALA A 254 -56.96 -10.96 -34.71
CA ALA A 254 -57.46 -10.81 -33.34
C ALA A 254 -56.59 -11.63 -32.34
N GLU A 255 -56.60 -11.23 -31.08
CA GLU A 255 -56.38 -12.10 -29.90
C GLU A 255 -57.57 -13.10 -29.77
N PRO A 256 -57.44 -14.28 -29.11
CA PRO A 256 -57.40 -14.35 -27.64
C PRO A 256 -56.54 -15.48 -27.02
N THR A 257 -55.97 -15.15 -25.85
CA THR A 257 -55.87 -15.92 -24.57
C THR A 257 -56.01 -17.46 -24.55
N ALA A 258 -54.99 -18.16 -24.00
CA ALA A 258 -55.17 -19.21 -22.96
C ALA A 258 -53.83 -19.69 -22.34
N THR A 259 -53.84 -19.69 -21.01
CA THR A 259 -52.93 -20.22 -19.96
C THR A 259 -52.17 -21.53 -20.21
N GLY A 260 -50.92 -21.58 -19.71
CA GLY A 260 -50.16 -22.81 -19.39
C GLY A 260 -48.85 -22.51 -18.65
N GLN A 261 -48.74 -23.00 -17.40
CA GLN A 261 -47.60 -22.90 -16.48
C GLN A 261 -46.33 -23.63 -16.96
N GLY A 262 -45.15 -23.11 -16.63
CA GLY A 262 -43.89 -23.89 -16.64
C GLY A 262 -42.61 -23.03 -16.66
N ASP A 263 -41.92 -23.02 -15.52
CA ASP A 263 -40.50 -22.71 -15.25
C ASP A 263 -39.63 -21.99 -16.30
N SER A 264 -39.05 -20.85 -15.90
CA SER A 264 -37.59 -20.62 -15.83
C SER A 264 -37.31 -19.15 -15.49
N SER A 265 -36.83 -18.87 -14.28
CA SER A 265 -36.33 -17.55 -13.90
C SER A 265 -35.15 -17.16 -14.80
N ALA A 266 -35.34 -16.10 -15.57
CA ALA A 266 -34.38 -15.54 -16.48
C ALA A 266 -33.17 -14.96 -15.74
N SER A 267 -31.99 -15.30 -16.25
CA SER A 267 -30.73 -14.60 -16.01
C SER A 267 -30.89 -13.11 -16.34
N PRO A 268 -30.51 -12.17 -15.45
CA PRO A 268 -30.51 -10.75 -15.82
C PRO A 268 -29.36 -10.49 -16.81
N SER A 269 -29.70 -9.91 -17.96
CA SER A 269 -28.72 -9.33 -18.89
C SER A 269 -27.84 -8.29 -18.19
N PRO A 270 -26.55 -8.19 -18.53
CA PRO A 270 -25.69 -7.14 -18.00
C PRO A 270 -26.15 -5.78 -18.52
N SER A 271 -26.53 -4.90 -17.60
CA SER A 271 -26.70 -3.48 -17.87
C SER A 271 -25.35 -2.91 -18.34
N PRO A 272 -25.31 -2.01 -19.35
CA PRO A 272 -24.06 -1.35 -19.72
C PRO A 272 -23.59 -0.54 -18.50
N SER A 273 -22.36 -0.84 -18.05
CA SER A 273 -21.68 -0.07 -17.02
C SER A 273 -21.60 1.39 -17.47
N PRO A 274 -21.91 2.39 -16.62
CA PRO A 274 -21.58 3.77 -16.95
C PRO A 274 -20.06 3.85 -17.13
N SER A 275 -19.61 4.46 -18.22
CA SER A 275 -18.21 4.85 -18.37
C SER A 275 -17.84 5.77 -17.20
N PRO A 276 -16.66 5.58 -16.57
CA PRO A 276 -16.23 6.45 -15.47
C PRO A 276 -16.14 7.90 -15.96
N THR A 277 -16.53 8.85 -15.11
CA THR A 277 -16.28 10.27 -15.41
C THR A 277 -14.77 10.54 -15.39
N PRO A 278 -14.28 11.59 -16.08
CA PRO A 278 -12.85 11.92 -16.08
C PRO A 278 -12.24 12.04 -14.66
N THR A 279 -13.03 12.49 -13.69
CA THR A 279 -12.65 12.59 -12.27
C THR A 279 -12.44 11.22 -11.62
N ASP A 280 -13.26 10.22 -11.95
CA ASP A 280 -13.14 8.86 -11.40
C ASP A 280 -11.88 8.15 -11.91
N ALA A 281 -11.50 8.38 -13.17
CA ALA A 281 -10.26 7.82 -13.73
C ALA A 281 -9.02 8.42 -13.07
N LYS A 282 -9.03 9.74 -12.84
CA LYS A 282 -7.96 10.46 -12.11
C LYS A 282 -7.82 9.94 -10.68
N ARG A 283 -8.95 9.75 -9.99
CA ARG A 283 -9.04 9.17 -8.65
C ARG A 283 -8.41 7.78 -8.57
N GLN A 284 -8.82 6.85 -9.44
CA GLN A 284 -8.24 5.50 -9.48
C GLN A 284 -6.72 5.54 -9.72
N LYS A 285 -6.25 6.40 -10.62
CA LYS A 285 -4.82 6.55 -10.92
C LYS A 285 -4.01 7.02 -9.71
N LEU A 286 -4.57 7.91 -8.89
CA LEU A 286 -3.94 8.38 -7.65
C LEU A 286 -3.87 7.26 -6.61
N GLU A 287 -4.91 6.45 -6.49
CA GLU A 287 -4.96 5.32 -5.57
C GLU A 287 -3.91 4.26 -5.93
N ASP A 288 -3.82 3.92 -7.23
CA ASP A 288 -2.81 2.99 -7.74
C ASP A 288 -1.39 3.49 -7.45
N ARG A 289 -1.11 4.77 -7.75
CA ARG A 289 0.21 5.39 -7.50
C ARG A 289 0.55 5.47 -6.02
N ASN A 290 -0.44 5.74 -5.17
CA ASN A 290 -0.25 5.72 -3.72
C ASN A 290 0.07 4.30 -3.21
N GLY A 291 -0.60 3.30 -3.78
CA GLY A 291 -0.30 1.89 -3.53
C GLY A 291 1.13 1.52 -3.92
N ASP A 292 1.54 1.91 -5.12
CA ASP A 292 2.90 1.68 -5.66
C ASP A 292 3.96 2.38 -4.81
N ALA A 293 3.70 3.64 -4.44
CA ALA A 293 4.57 4.42 -3.56
C ALA A 293 4.82 3.66 -2.25
N ASN A 294 3.80 2.99 -1.70
CA ASN A 294 3.91 2.25 -0.44
C ASN A 294 4.49 0.83 -0.56
N SER A 295 4.78 0.35 -1.77
CA SER A 295 5.40 -0.96 -1.98
C SER A 295 6.90 -0.91 -1.63
N THR A 296 7.37 -1.80 -0.74
CA THR A 296 8.80 -1.92 -0.38
C THR A 296 9.61 -2.75 -1.38
N THR A 297 8.97 -3.26 -2.43
CA THR A 297 9.61 -4.07 -3.46
C THR A 297 10.08 -3.17 -4.59
N GLY A 298 11.16 -2.43 -4.35
CA GLY A 298 11.99 -1.91 -5.43
C GLY A 298 12.63 -3.08 -6.16
N SER A 299 11.92 -3.66 -7.13
CA SER A 299 12.48 -4.63 -8.05
C SER A 299 12.08 -4.23 -9.45
N GLY A 300 13.04 -3.61 -10.14
CA GLY A 300 12.96 -3.29 -11.55
C GLY A 300 12.43 -4.49 -12.34
N GLY A 301 11.21 -4.34 -12.81
CA GLY A 301 10.59 -5.19 -13.79
C GLY A 301 10.27 -4.29 -14.97
N GLY A 302 11.18 -4.24 -15.94
CA GLY A 302 10.93 -3.62 -17.23
C GLY A 302 9.79 -4.36 -17.93
N TYR A 303 8.56 -3.96 -17.64
CA TYR A 303 7.41 -4.20 -18.47
C TYR A 303 7.21 -2.90 -19.22
N GLY A 304 7.56 -2.90 -20.51
CA GLY A 304 7.34 -1.75 -21.38
C GLY A 304 5.88 -1.34 -21.32
N ARG A 305 5.59 -0.29 -20.55
CA ARG A 305 4.41 0.52 -20.78
C ARG A 305 4.80 1.41 -21.95
N GLN A 306 4.17 1.16 -23.10
CA GLN A 306 3.99 2.19 -24.11
C GLN A 306 3.06 3.21 -23.45
N TRP A 307 3.59 4.40 -23.21
CA TRP A 307 2.82 5.55 -22.78
C TRP A 307 2.34 6.25 -24.03
#